data_AF-A0A6A4C964-F1
#
_entry.id   AF-A0A6A4C964-F1
#
_cell.length_a   1.000
_cell.length_b   1.000
_cell.length_c   1.000
_cell.angle_alpha   90.00
_cell.angle_beta   90.00
_cell.angle_gamma   90.00
#
_symmetry.space_group_name_H-M   'P 1'
#
loop_
_entity.id
_entity.type
_entity.pdbx_description
1 polymer ?
#
loop_
_entity_poly.entity_id
_entity_poly.type
_entity_poly.pdbx_seq_one_letter_code
_entity_poly.pdbx_strand_id
1 'polypeptide(L)' 'MSATDAKTGGGLEKFNGKSYTMWKDKLLTHVNTLDHEYQTKLLEKGQPEAKVLMANFLRSNPEKPASPTTEISEQ' A
#
# COMPACT_ATOMS: atom_id res chain seq x y z
N MET A 1 37.37 -13.77 -24.72
CA MET A 1 36.93 -12.64 -23.88
C MET A 1 35.52 -12.25 -24.30
N SER A 2 34.52 -12.57 -23.48
CA SER A 2 33.25 -11.85 -23.43
C SER A 2 32.79 -11.91 -21.99
N ALA A 3 33.31 -10.98 -21.20
CA ALA A 3 32.79 -10.69 -19.87
C ALA A 3 31.46 -9.96 -20.04
N THR A 4 30.41 -10.46 -19.41
CA THR A 4 29.59 -9.67 -18.48
C THR A 4 28.79 -10.64 -17.64
N ASP A 5 29.34 -10.96 -16.47
CA ASP A 5 28.57 -11.00 -15.24
C ASP A 5 27.66 -9.76 -15.20
N ALA A 6 26.36 -9.97 -15.29
CA ALA A 6 25.36 -9.06 -14.76
C ALA A 6 24.43 -9.89 -13.88
N LYS A 7 24.90 -10.11 -12.64
CA LYS A 7 24.08 -10.21 -11.43
C LYS A 7 22.67 -9.67 -11.70
N THR A 8 21.69 -10.56 -11.87
CA THR A 8 20.27 -10.19 -12.06
C THR A 8 19.74 -9.66 -10.73
N GLY A 9 20.25 -8.52 -10.31
CA GLY A 9 19.78 -7.80 -9.14
C GLY A 9 18.38 -7.28 -9.43
N GLY A 10 17.38 -7.88 -8.80
CA GLY A 10 16.15 -7.19 -8.41
C GLY A 10 15.26 -6.66 -9.53
N GLY A 11 15.14 -7.36 -10.65
CA GLY A 11 14.06 -7.06 -11.60
C GLY A 11 12.72 -7.38 -10.93
N LEU A 12 11.96 -6.35 -10.52
CA LEU A 12 10.62 -6.54 -9.94
C LEU A 12 9.80 -7.41 -10.90
N GLU A 13 9.37 -8.59 -10.42
CA GLU A 13 8.52 -9.50 -11.19
C GLU A 13 7.31 -8.75 -11.76
N LYS A 14 7.05 -8.93 -13.06
CA LYS A 14 5.89 -8.37 -13.72
C LYS A 14 4.62 -8.79 -12.98
N PHE A 15 3.74 -7.83 -12.70
CA PHE A 15 2.47 -8.09 -12.04
C PHE A 15 1.32 -7.73 -12.97
N ASN A 16 0.49 -8.72 -13.29
CA ASN A 16 -0.59 -8.60 -14.27
C ASN A 16 -0.13 -7.99 -15.62
N GLY A 17 1.02 -8.46 -16.13
CA GLY A 17 1.61 -7.97 -17.39
C GLY A 17 2.26 -6.59 -17.32
N LYS A 18 2.19 -5.88 -16.17
CA LYS A 18 2.79 -4.56 -15.97
C LYS A 18 4.10 -4.67 -15.20
N SER A 19 5.07 -3.83 -15.55
CA SER A 19 6.34 -3.68 -14.82
C SER A 19 6.22 -2.53 -13.82
N TYR A 20 6.83 -2.68 -12.66
CA TYR A 20 6.81 -1.68 -11.59
C TYR A 20 8.23 -1.38 -11.15
N THR A 21 8.52 -0.09 -10.92
CA THR A 21 9.85 0.36 -10.47
C THR A 21 10.05 0.10 -8.98
N MET A 22 8.96 0.13 -8.19
CA MET A 22 9.00 -0.07 -6.73
C MET A 22 7.92 -1.06 -6.27
N TRP A 23 8.22 -1.81 -5.20
CA TRP A 23 7.27 -2.76 -4.60
C TRP A 23 6.00 -2.07 -4.09
N LYS A 24 6.13 -0.81 -3.63
CA LYS A 24 5.00 0.00 -3.18
C LYS A 24 4.00 0.27 -4.32
N ASP A 25 4.49 0.52 -5.54
CA ASP A 25 3.62 0.78 -6.69
C ASP A 25 2.87 -0.47 -7.12
N LYS A 26 3.53 -1.64 -7.07
CA LYS A 26 2.92 -2.95 -7.30
C LYS A 26 1.81 -3.24 -6.29
N LEU A 27 2.10 -3.06 -5.00
CA LEU A 27 1.13 -3.25 -3.91
C LEU A 27 -0.06 -2.30 -4.07
N LEU A 28 0.18 -1.01 -4.25
CA LEU A 28 -0.88 -0.01 -4.33
C LEU A 28 -1.79 -0.25 -5.54
N THR A 29 -1.22 -0.70 -6.66
CA THR A 29 -2.01 -1.06 -7.85
C THR A 29 -2.95 -2.22 -7.56
N HIS A 30 -2.46 -3.29 -6.93
CA HIS A 30 -3.31 -4.42 -6.58
C HIS A 30 -4.43 -4.03 -5.60
N VAL A 31 -4.08 -3.25 -4.57
CA VAL A 31 -5.04 -2.79 -3.56
C VAL A 31 -6.12 -1.89 -4.17
N ASN A 32 -5.76 -0.97 -5.07
CA ASN A 32 -6.74 -0.15 -5.76
C ASN A 32 -7.74 -0.99 -6.58
N THR A 33 -7.31 -2.11 -7.20
CA THR A 33 -8.23 -3.04 -7.88
C THR A 33 -9.20 -3.68 -6.90
N LEU A 34 -8.71 -4.17 -5.76
CA LEU A 34 -9.56 -4.77 -4.73
C LEU A 34 -10.56 -3.78 -4.12
N ASP A 35 -10.09 -2.56 -3.83
CA ASP A 35 -10.94 -1.48 -3.31
C ASP A 35 -12.05 -1.13 -4.32
N HIS A 36 -11.73 -1.07 -5.61
CA HIS A 36 -12.73 -0.83 -6.66
C HIS A 36 -13.77 -1.95 -6.74
N GLU A 37 -13.34 -3.22 -6.77
CA GLU A 37 -14.26 -4.37 -6.76
C GLU A 37 -15.17 -4.36 -5.53
N TYR A 38 -14.62 -3.99 -4.37
CA TYR A 38 -15.39 -3.89 -3.14
C TYR A 38 -16.43 -2.78 -3.21
N GLN A 39 -16.07 -1.58 -3.67
CA GLN A 39 -17.01 -0.47 -3.83
C GLN A 39 -18.11 -0.79 -4.84
N THR A 40 -17.78 -1.43 -5.96
CA THR A 40 -18.77 -1.89 -6.93
C THR A 40 -19.79 -2.83 -6.30
N LYS A 41 -19.34 -3.79 -5.48
CA LYS A 41 -20.23 -4.70 -4.73
C LYS A 41 -21.09 -3.99 -3.69
N LEU A 42 -20.61 -2.91 -3.06
CA LEU A 42 -21.43 -2.10 -2.16
C LEU A 42 -22.54 -1.39 -2.94
N LEU A 43 -22.21 -0.81 -4.09
CA LEU A 43 -23.17 -0.14 -4.96
C LEU A 43 -24.24 -1.10 -5.46
N GLU A 44 -23.85 -2.29 -5.94
CA GLU A 44 -24.79 -3.35 -6.38
C GLU A 44 -25.77 -3.77 -5.28
N LYS A 45 -25.33 -3.72 -4.01
CA LYS A 45 -26.15 -4.04 -2.84
C LYS A 45 -26.96 -2.85 -2.32
N GLY A 46 -26.87 -1.67 -2.95
CA GLY A 46 -27.48 -0.44 -2.45
C GLY A 46 -26.92 0.02 -1.10
N GLN A 47 -25.72 -0.43 -0.74
CA GLN A 47 -25.05 -0.05 0.50
C GLN A 47 -24.29 1.27 0.31
N PRO A 48 -24.11 2.06 1.38
CA PRO A 48 -23.28 3.25 1.32
C PRO A 48 -21.82 2.89 1.02
N GLU A 49 -21.11 3.83 0.41
CA GLU A 49 -19.70 3.69 0.13
C GLU A 49 -18.87 3.51 1.41
N ALA A 50 -17.74 2.84 1.27
CA ALA A 50 -16.77 2.67 2.35
C ALA A 50 -16.15 4.02 2.72
N LYS A 51 -16.21 4.39 4.00
CA LYS A 51 -15.60 5.62 4.51
C LYS A 51 -14.07 5.61 4.41
N VAL A 52 -13.45 4.43 4.54
CA VAL A 52 -12.01 4.24 4.46
C VAL A 52 -11.73 2.99 3.65
N LEU A 53 -10.91 3.14 2.61
CA LEU A 53 -10.42 2.06 1.77
C LEU A 53 -9.01 1.64 2.20
N MET A 54 -8.59 0.44 1.81
CA MET A 54 -7.26 -0.07 2.18
C MET A 54 -6.17 0.81 1.56
N ALA A 55 -6.37 1.30 0.34
CA ALA A 55 -5.46 2.22 -0.30
C ALA A 55 -5.36 3.57 0.43
N ASN A 56 -6.40 4.01 1.16
CA ASN A 56 -6.33 5.23 1.97
C ASN A 56 -5.40 5.02 3.17
N PHE A 57 -5.48 3.86 3.82
CA PHE A 57 -4.57 3.51 4.92
C PHE A 57 -3.11 3.45 4.46
N LEU A 58 -2.84 2.77 3.34
CA LEU A 58 -1.47 2.60 2.81
C LEU A 58 -0.86 3.90 2.25
N ARG A 59 -1.69 4.87 1.85
CA ARG A 59 -1.23 6.20 1.42
C ARG A 59 -1.04 7.16 2.60
N SER A 60 -1.72 6.92 3.71
CA SER A 60 -1.63 7.78 4.88
C SER A 60 -0.25 7.68 5.51
N ASN A 61 0.24 8.81 6.02
CA ASN A 61 1.40 8.82 6.90
C ASN A 61 0.83 8.85 8.32
N PRO A 62 1.03 7.81 9.14
CA PRO A 62 0.48 7.81 10.49
C PRO A 62 1.08 8.98 11.27
N GLU A 63 0.25 9.61 12.11
CA GLU A 63 0.77 10.59 13.06
C GLU A 63 1.86 9.93 13.92
N LYS A 64 2.89 10.72 14.22
CA LYS A 64 3.95 10.25 15.11
C LYS A 64 3.29 9.85 16.44
N PRO A 65 3.54 8.65 16.96
CA PRO A 65 2.96 8.25 18.24
C PRO A 65 3.30 9.30 19.29
N ALA A 66 2.30 9.68 20.09
CA ALA A 66 2.51 10.58 21.21
C ALA A 66 3.66 10.03 22.05
N SER A 67 4.61 10.90 22.38
CA SER A 67 5.67 10.53 23.32
C SER A 67 4.98 10.15 24.64
N PRO A 68 5.41 9.11 25.35
CA PRO A 68 4.88 8.86 26.68
C PRO A 68 5.18 10.09 27.54
N THR A 69 4.17 10.93 27.74
CA THR A 69 4.25 12.05 28.66
C THR A 69 4.52 11.43 30.02
N THR A 70 5.72 11.64 30.53
CA THR A 70 6.01 11.34 31.92
C THR A 70 5.20 12.34 32.73
N GLU A 71 3.99 11.95 33.14
CA GLU A 71 3.36 12.53 34.31
C GLU A 71 4.25 12.13 35.50
N ILE A 72 5.31 12.91 35.74
CA ILE A 72 5.96 12.92 37.04
C ILE A 72 4.95 13.61 37.94
N SER A 73 4.18 12.78 38.65
CA SER A 73 3.36 13.20 39.79
C SER A 73 4.18 14.14 40.66
N GLU A 74 3.69 15.36 40.83
CA GLU A 74 4.14 16.26 41.89
C GLU A 74 4.06 15.50 43.22
N GLN A 75 5.15 15.53 43.99
CA GLN A 75 5.14 15.24 45.41
C GLN A 75 6.21 16.08 46.12
#